data_AF-A0A949YHC4-F1
#
_entry.id   AF-A0A949YHC4-F1
#
_cell.length_a   1.000
_cell.length_b   1.000
_cell.length_c   1.000
_cell.angle_alpha   90.00
_cell.angle_beta   90.00
_cell.angle_gamma   90.00
#
_symmetry.space_group_name_H-M   'P 1'
#
loop_
_entity.id
_entity.type
_entity.pdbx_description
1 polymer ?
#
loop_
_entity_poly.entity_id
_entity_poly.type
_entity_poly.pdbx_seq_one_letter_code
_entity_poly.pdbx_strand_id
1 'polypeptide(L)'
;MHRIQGWTGLRAAVIALGLVAWTATGATASPLGYTTSGQVTPTTGVTGTNVISFVPLSSGNSVDLSTGQTNAGLGNFVISPLADGATTTYSNTPIQISFQPQSYGGTPINSDPAVVVSGVLNGVVNGPSSSTVTATFNPPSPSSLNLGGNGTAEFSLPTSTLLLAPSTSNNGTTSAQGLVTSSTSSESPVPEPSTIALFLTTVGGLGLRRYVLSRRRPARA
;
A
#
# COMPACT_ATOMS: atom_id res chain seq x y z
N MET A 1 -14.45 -46.83 -50.04
CA MET A 1 -15.09 -46.19 -48.87
C MET A 1 -14.01 -45.53 -48.01
N HIS A 2 -13.85 -44.21 -48.10
CA HIS A 2 -12.87 -43.44 -47.32
C HIS A 2 -13.45 -43.08 -45.95
N ARG A 3 -12.82 -43.50 -44.84
CA ARG A 3 -13.17 -43.08 -43.48
C ARG A 3 -12.39 -41.84 -43.08
N ILE A 4 -13.12 -40.76 -42.81
CA ILE A 4 -12.58 -39.47 -42.36
C ILE A 4 -12.28 -39.55 -40.85
N GLN A 5 -11.07 -39.97 -40.47
CA GLN A 5 -10.60 -40.01 -39.08
C GLN A 5 -9.79 -38.73 -38.76
N GLY A 6 -10.47 -37.59 -38.53
CA GLY A 6 -9.76 -36.30 -38.39
C GLY A 6 -10.25 -35.33 -37.33
N TRP A 7 -11.24 -35.68 -36.48
CA TRP A 7 -12.01 -34.65 -35.75
C TRP A 7 -12.28 -34.90 -34.26
N THR A 8 -11.57 -35.82 -33.61
CA THR A 8 -11.73 -36.08 -32.17
C THR A 8 -10.84 -35.21 -31.28
N GLY A 9 -9.71 -34.69 -31.79
CA GLY A 9 -8.74 -33.92 -30.99
C GLY A 9 -9.19 -32.49 -30.63
N LEU A 10 -9.92 -31.81 -31.52
CA LEU A 10 -10.31 -30.41 -31.32
C LEU A 10 -11.34 -30.26 -30.19
N ARG A 11 -12.25 -31.21 -30.05
CA ARG A 11 -13.31 -31.18 -29.02
C ARG A 11 -12.75 -31.38 -27.61
N ALA A 12 -11.71 -32.20 -27.46
CA ALA A 12 -11.04 -32.40 -26.17
C ALA A 12 -10.29 -31.13 -25.70
N ALA A 13 -9.68 -30.38 -26.62
CA ALA A 13 -8.99 -29.13 -26.30
C ALA A 13 -9.96 -28.03 -25.83
N VAL A 14 -11.14 -27.93 -26.44
CA VAL A 14 -12.18 -26.96 -26.03
C VAL A 14 -12.74 -27.26 -24.65
N ILE A 15 -12.94 -28.54 -24.30
CA ILE A 15 -13.40 -28.94 -22.97
C ILE A 15 -12.33 -28.63 -21.91
N ALA A 16 -11.05 -28.86 -22.21
CA ALA A 16 -9.96 -28.51 -21.30
C ALA A 16 -9.84 -26.99 -21.07
N LEU A 17 -9.99 -26.16 -22.11
CA LEU A 17 -10.02 -24.70 -21.96
C LEU A 17 -11.25 -24.20 -21.18
N GLY A 18 -12.41 -24.83 -21.38
CA GLY A 18 -13.64 -24.51 -20.65
C GLY A 18 -13.55 -24.79 -19.14
N LEU A 19 -12.82 -25.83 -18.74
CA LEU A 19 -12.61 -26.17 -17.32
C LEU A 19 -11.64 -25.22 -16.61
N VAL A 20 -10.62 -24.71 -17.29
CA VAL A 20 -9.65 -23.76 -16.71
C VAL A 20 -10.27 -22.37 -16.49
N ALA A 21 -11.23 -21.97 -17.32
CA ALA A 21 -11.97 -20.72 -17.13
C ALA A 21 -12.85 -20.70 -15.86
N TRP A 22 -13.20 -21.88 -15.31
CA TRP A 22 -14.06 -22.00 -14.12
C TRP A 22 -13.28 -22.08 -12.80
N THR A 23 -11.97 -22.33 -12.83
CA THR A 23 -11.12 -22.39 -11.62
C THR A 23 -10.39 -21.08 -11.31
N ALA A 24 -10.54 -20.05 -12.14
CA ALA A 24 -10.05 -18.71 -11.83
C ALA A 24 -11.01 -18.00 -10.86
N THR A 25 -11.17 -18.54 -9.66
CA THR A 25 -11.74 -17.77 -8.55
C THR A 25 -10.75 -16.66 -8.23
N GLY A 26 -11.14 -15.42 -8.53
CA GLY A 26 -10.27 -14.26 -8.46
C GLY A 26 -9.60 -14.11 -7.09
N ALA A 27 -8.29 -13.90 -7.09
CA ALA A 27 -7.58 -13.43 -5.91
C ALA A 27 -8.18 -12.07 -5.53
N THR A 28 -8.89 -12.02 -4.41
CA THR A 28 -9.41 -10.78 -3.85
C THR A 28 -8.35 -10.21 -2.93
N ALA A 29 -7.76 -9.06 -3.29
CA ALA A 29 -6.94 -8.30 -2.37
C ALA A 29 -7.72 -8.05 -1.07
N SER A 30 -7.05 -8.15 0.07
CA SER A 30 -7.63 -7.84 1.37
C SER A 30 -7.18 -6.44 1.81
N PRO A 31 -7.87 -5.37 1.38
CA PRO A 31 -7.44 -4.02 1.71
C PRO A 31 -7.67 -3.73 3.20
N LEU A 32 -6.68 -3.07 3.82
CA LEU A 32 -6.83 -2.42 5.12
C LEU A 32 -7.39 -1.01 4.88
N GLY A 33 -8.66 -0.81 5.20
CA GLY A 33 -9.31 0.50 5.26
C GLY A 33 -8.99 1.21 6.56
N TYR A 34 -8.71 2.52 6.50
CA TYR A 34 -8.33 3.32 7.67
C TYR A 34 -8.72 4.79 7.52
N THR A 35 -8.73 5.48 8.67
CA THR A 35 -8.84 6.94 8.75
C THR A 35 -7.66 7.51 9.50
N THR A 36 -7.38 8.78 9.28
CA THR A 36 -6.35 9.49 10.02
C THR A 36 -6.92 10.77 10.62
N SER A 37 -6.37 11.18 11.75
CA SER A 37 -6.60 12.48 12.35
C SER A 37 -5.28 12.99 12.90
N GLY A 38 -5.18 14.28 13.19
CA GLY A 38 -3.97 14.79 13.80
C GLY A 38 -4.04 16.29 14.02
N GLN A 39 -3.12 16.77 14.85
CA GLN A 39 -3.01 18.16 15.21
C GLN A 39 -1.57 18.53 15.54
N VAL A 40 -1.22 19.76 15.19
CA VAL A 40 -0.08 20.47 15.78
C VAL A 40 -0.65 21.22 16.98
N THR A 41 -0.04 21.07 18.15
CA THR A 41 -0.54 21.72 19.38
C THR A 41 0.24 23.02 19.62
N PRO A 42 -0.27 24.20 19.21
CA PRO A 42 0.50 25.44 19.23
C PRO A 42 0.61 26.08 20.63
N THR A 43 0.00 25.48 21.66
CA THR A 43 -0.05 26.06 23.02
C THR A 43 1.32 26.10 23.71
N THR A 44 2.31 25.37 23.19
CA THR A 44 3.67 25.30 23.74
C THR A 44 4.71 25.25 22.64
N GLY A 45 5.86 25.89 22.85
CA GLY A 45 7.02 25.76 21.98
C GLY A 45 6.95 26.57 20.68
N VAL A 46 5.98 27.47 20.50
CA VAL A 46 5.90 28.35 19.33
C VAL A 46 6.17 29.79 19.75
N THR A 47 7.14 30.43 19.10
CA THR A 47 7.42 31.86 19.24
C THR A 47 7.17 32.55 17.91
N GLY A 48 6.15 33.42 17.85
CA GLY A 48 5.66 34.04 16.61
C GLY A 48 4.25 33.56 16.24
N THR A 49 3.82 33.82 15.00
CA THR A 49 2.51 33.38 14.50
C THR A 49 2.58 31.93 14.05
N ASN A 50 1.82 31.02 14.64
CA ASN A 50 1.78 29.64 14.16
C ASN A 50 1.28 29.61 12.69
N VAL A 51 2.10 29.03 11.81
CA VAL A 51 1.81 28.88 10.37
C VAL A 51 1.77 27.43 9.92
N ILE A 52 2.08 26.48 10.82
CA ILE A 52 2.08 25.05 10.49
C ILE A 52 0.78 24.42 10.98
N SER A 53 0.16 23.66 10.08
CA SER A 53 -1.03 22.85 10.36
C SER A 53 -0.82 21.43 9.86
N PHE A 54 -1.58 20.48 10.42
CA PHE A 54 -1.64 19.12 9.92
C PHE A 54 -3.02 18.89 9.30
N VAL A 55 -3.03 18.40 8.06
CA VAL A 55 -4.24 18.08 7.31
C VAL A 55 -4.31 16.56 7.18
N PRO A 56 -5.26 15.89 7.87
CA PRO A 56 -5.42 14.44 7.76
C PRO A 56 -5.94 14.04 6.36
N LEU A 57 -5.89 12.75 6.06
CA LEU A 57 -6.47 12.23 4.83
C LEU A 57 -8.01 12.26 4.91
N SER A 58 -8.65 12.47 3.76
CA SER A 58 -10.10 12.33 3.64
C SER A 58 -10.54 10.89 3.93
N SER A 59 -11.80 10.67 4.31
CA SER A 59 -12.35 9.33 4.58
C SER A 59 -12.22 8.39 3.38
N GLY A 60 -12.11 7.08 3.65
CA GLY A 60 -12.11 6.03 2.62
C GLY A 60 -10.73 5.63 2.10
N ASN A 61 -9.67 5.84 2.90
CA ASN A 61 -8.33 5.38 2.53
C ASN A 61 -8.21 3.88 2.71
N SER A 62 -7.46 3.23 1.82
CA SER A 62 -7.13 1.83 1.93
C SER A 62 -5.72 1.54 1.44
N VAL A 63 -5.06 0.58 2.06
CA VAL A 63 -3.80 0.00 1.56
C VAL A 63 -3.94 -1.50 1.34
N ASP A 64 -3.25 -2.03 0.35
CA ASP A 64 -3.18 -3.48 0.13
C ASP A 64 -2.04 -4.09 0.94
N LEU A 65 -2.36 -5.11 1.73
CA LEU A 65 -1.40 -5.86 2.56
C LEU A 65 -0.94 -7.17 1.90
N SER A 66 -1.41 -7.49 0.70
CA SER A 66 -1.07 -8.73 -0.02
C SER A 66 0.42 -8.88 -0.31
N THR A 67 1.15 -7.76 -0.42
CA THR A 67 2.60 -7.71 -0.69
C THR A 67 3.46 -7.88 0.56
N GLY A 68 2.85 -8.05 1.74
CA GLY A 68 3.53 -8.16 3.03
C GLY A 68 3.98 -6.82 3.63
N GLN A 69 4.32 -5.82 2.81
CA GLN A 69 4.64 -4.46 3.26
C GLN A 69 4.04 -3.41 2.33
N THR A 70 3.47 -2.35 2.92
CA THR A 70 2.85 -1.26 2.16
C THR A 70 2.92 0.07 2.91
N ASN A 71 3.03 1.18 2.17
CA ASN A 71 2.99 2.51 2.76
C ASN A 71 1.56 2.99 2.91
N ALA A 72 1.18 3.40 4.12
CA ALA A 72 -0.07 4.08 4.42
C ALA A 72 0.17 5.58 4.57
N GLY A 73 -0.58 6.40 3.84
CA GLY A 73 -0.51 7.85 4.03
C GLY A 73 -1.07 8.24 5.41
N LEU A 74 -0.45 9.22 6.06
CA LEU A 74 -0.93 9.72 7.35
C LEU A 74 -1.65 11.06 7.22
N GLY A 75 -1.27 11.86 6.23
CA GLY A 75 -1.74 13.21 6.00
C GLY A 75 -0.59 14.11 5.56
N ASN A 76 -0.81 15.41 5.64
CA ASN A 76 0.16 16.41 5.20
C ASN A 76 0.39 17.47 6.27
N PHE A 77 1.65 17.85 6.48
CA PHE A 77 1.97 19.13 7.09
C PHE A 77 1.87 20.22 6.04
N VAL A 78 1.21 21.32 6.39
CA VAL A 78 1.04 22.49 5.51
C VAL A 78 1.58 23.72 6.22
N ILE A 79 2.60 24.34 5.63
CA ILE A 79 3.14 25.64 6.06
C ILE A 79 2.43 26.75 5.28
N SER A 80 1.65 27.55 5.99
CA SER A 80 1.02 28.76 5.42
C SER A 80 2.07 29.85 5.15
N PRO A 81 1.87 30.69 4.11
CA PRO A 81 2.78 31.80 3.84
C PRO A 81 2.92 32.73 5.05
N LEU A 82 4.16 33.02 5.41
CA LEU A 82 4.53 34.00 6.42
C LEU A 82 5.01 35.28 5.70
N ALA A 83 4.65 36.46 6.22
CA ALA A 83 5.06 37.73 5.62
C ALA A 83 6.59 37.87 5.56
N ASP A 84 7.10 38.59 4.55
CA ASP A 84 8.53 38.83 4.41
C ASP A 84 9.12 39.51 5.66
N GLY A 85 10.27 38.99 6.13
CA GLY A 85 10.94 39.47 7.34
C GLY A 85 10.30 39.00 8.66
N ALA A 86 9.12 38.38 8.64
CA ALA A 86 8.56 37.74 9.82
C ALA A 86 9.18 36.35 10.05
N THR A 87 9.27 35.96 11.32
CA THR A 87 9.87 34.69 11.73
C THR A 87 8.97 33.99 12.73
N THR A 88 8.85 32.67 12.60
CA THR A 88 8.22 31.81 13.60
C THR A 88 9.16 30.68 13.97
N THR A 89 9.45 30.54 15.25
CA THR A 89 10.33 29.50 15.80
C THR A 89 9.50 28.42 16.47
N TYR A 90 9.81 27.17 16.16
CA TYR A 90 9.25 25.97 16.78
C TYR A 90 10.36 25.32 17.62
N SER A 91 10.08 25.08 18.90
CA SER A 91 10.98 24.46 19.85
C SER A 91 10.20 23.45 20.68
N ASN A 92 10.41 22.17 20.37
CA ASN A 92 9.69 21.05 20.96
C ASN A 92 8.15 21.20 20.90
N THR A 93 7.63 21.78 19.81
CA THR A 93 6.17 21.96 19.64
C THR A 93 5.51 20.60 19.41
N PRO A 94 4.61 20.12 20.28
CA PRO A 94 4.07 18.78 20.17
C PRO A 94 3.21 18.57 18.93
N ILE A 95 3.34 17.39 18.34
CA ILE A 95 2.47 16.89 17.26
C ILE A 95 1.91 15.53 17.62
N GLN A 96 0.70 15.27 17.16
CA GLN A 96 0.04 13.98 17.33
C GLN A 96 -0.75 13.65 16.07
N ILE A 97 -0.56 12.43 15.57
CA ILE A 97 -1.30 11.87 14.44
C ILE A 97 -1.87 10.53 14.91
N SER A 98 -3.15 10.30 14.65
CA SER A 98 -3.83 9.05 14.92
C SER A 98 -4.13 8.35 13.61
N PHE A 99 -3.77 7.06 13.54
CA PHE A 99 -4.12 6.15 12.47
C PHE A 99 -5.12 5.14 13.02
N GLN A 100 -6.35 5.14 12.51
CA GLN A 100 -7.42 4.29 12.99
C GLN A 100 -7.82 3.30 11.90
N PRO A 101 -7.48 2.00 12.04
CA PRO A 101 -8.05 0.94 11.22
C PRO A 101 -9.58 0.96 11.27
N GLN A 102 -10.22 0.68 10.13
CA GLN A 102 -11.68 0.63 9.99
C GLN A 102 -12.15 -0.74 9.53
N SER A 103 -11.44 -1.36 8.59
CA SER A 103 -11.82 -2.66 8.02
C SER A 103 -10.63 -3.38 7.40
N TYR A 104 -10.65 -4.70 7.37
CA TYR A 104 -9.69 -5.52 6.61
C TYR A 104 -10.43 -6.54 5.75
N GLY A 105 -10.18 -6.56 4.44
CA GLY A 105 -10.86 -7.48 3.51
C GLY A 105 -12.38 -7.33 3.52
N GLY A 106 -12.90 -6.11 3.74
CA GLY A 106 -14.32 -5.82 3.88
C GLY A 106 -14.93 -6.17 5.25
N THR A 107 -14.15 -6.78 6.16
CA THR A 107 -14.59 -7.06 7.53
C THR A 107 -14.28 -5.87 8.44
N PRO A 108 -15.26 -5.28 9.16
CA PRO A 108 -15.00 -4.16 10.07
C PRO A 108 -14.06 -4.52 11.23
N ILE A 109 -13.22 -3.56 11.64
CA ILE A 109 -12.35 -3.63 12.81
C ILE A 109 -12.93 -2.70 13.87
N ASN A 110 -13.63 -3.26 14.86
CA ASN A 110 -14.45 -2.48 15.81
C ASN A 110 -13.80 -2.26 17.19
N SER A 111 -12.65 -2.88 17.46
CA SER A 111 -12.13 -3.06 18.82
C SER A 111 -10.70 -2.58 19.02
N ASP A 112 -10.08 -2.03 17.98
CA ASP A 112 -8.67 -1.64 18.05
C ASP A 112 -8.50 -0.16 18.38
N PRO A 113 -7.59 0.15 19.34
CA PRO A 113 -7.22 1.53 19.58
C PRO A 113 -6.52 2.12 18.35
N ALA A 114 -6.70 3.41 18.13
CA ALA A 114 -5.92 4.13 17.14
C ALA A 114 -4.42 3.98 17.44
N VAL A 115 -3.63 3.76 16.40
CA VAL A 115 -2.18 3.91 16.49
C VAL A 115 -1.87 5.40 16.59
N VAL A 116 -1.21 5.78 17.68
CA VAL A 116 -0.81 7.16 17.93
C VAL A 116 0.66 7.34 17.56
N VAL A 117 0.90 8.21 16.59
CA VAL A 117 2.22 8.73 16.25
C VAL A 117 2.36 10.09 16.92
N SER A 118 3.21 10.17 17.94
CA SER A 118 3.56 11.43 18.61
C SER A 118 4.90 11.96 18.11
N GLY A 119 5.17 13.23 18.37
CA GLY A 119 6.44 13.83 18.01
C GLY A 119 6.54 15.29 18.40
N VAL A 120 7.55 15.96 17.84
CA VAL A 120 7.76 17.40 18.02
C VAL A 120 8.20 18.09 16.73
N LEU A 121 7.89 19.37 16.59
CA LEU A 121 8.47 20.26 15.58
C LEU A 121 9.62 21.06 16.19
N ASN A 122 10.72 21.17 15.45
CA ASN A 122 11.87 22.00 15.80
C ASN A 122 12.39 22.74 14.56
N GLY A 123 12.67 24.02 14.68
CA GLY A 123 13.29 24.82 13.63
C GLY A 123 12.62 26.18 13.45
N VAL A 124 12.83 26.79 12.30
CA VAL A 124 12.39 28.17 12.04
C VAL A 124 11.76 28.27 10.65
N VAL A 125 10.63 28.98 10.57
CA VAL A 125 10.09 29.50 9.32
C VAL A 125 10.44 30.98 9.23
N ASN A 126 11.12 31.38 8.16
CA ASN A 126 11.54 32.76 7.92
C ASN A 126 10.99 33.24 6.57
N GLY A 127 10.00 34.14 6.63
CA GLY A 127 9.23 34.54 5.46
C GLY A 127 8.56 33.36 4.74
N PRO A 128 8.17 33.53 3.47
CA PRO A 128 7.42 32.52 2.74
C PRO A 128 8.32 31.41 2.15
N SER A 129 9.60 31.70 1.92
CA SER A 129 10.51 30.88 1.10
C SER A 129 11.54 30.06 1.87
N SER A 130 11.63 30.21 3.20
CA SER A 130 12.60 29.51 4.02
C SER A 130 11.96 28.77 5.19
N SER A 131 12.29 27.48 5.31
CA SER A 131 11.90 26.63 6.43
C SER A 131 13.06 25.71 6.78
N THR A 132 13.42 25.65 8.06
CA THR A 132 14.30 24.64 8.64
C THR A 132 13.55 23.72 9.59
N VAL A 133 12.21 23.81 9.61
CA VAL A 133 11.38 23.05 10.55
C VAL A 133 11.44 21.57 10.21
N THR A 134 11.83 20.78 11.19
CA THR A 134 11.85 19.32 11.13
C THR A 134 10.80 18.78 12.09
N ALA A 135 9.95 17.87 11.61
CA ALA A 135 9.11 17.04 12.45
C ALA A 135 9.90 15.79 12.85
N THR A 136 10.03 15.54 14.15
CA THR A 136 10.64 14.33 14.70
C THR A 136 9.56 13.51 15.38
N PHE A 137 9.40 12.27 14.94
CA PHE A 137 8.39 11.34 15.45
C PHE A 137 9.00 10.37 16.45
N ASN A 138 8.23 10.09 17.50
CA ASN A 138 8.47 8.98 18.40
C ASN A 138 7.95 7.68 17.77
N PRO A 139 8.40 6.51 18.26
CA PRO A 139 7.81 5.24 17.86
C PRO A 139 6.28 5.22 18.05
N PRO A 140 5.53 4.66 17.10
CA PRO A 140 4.07 4.57 17.19
C PRO A 140 3.64 3.69 18.37
N SER A 141 2.51 4.04 18.99
CA SER A 141 1.92 3.27 20.09
C SER A 141 0.39 3.15 19.95
N PRO A 142 -0.17 1.92 19.94
CA PRO A 142 0.54 0.65 19.79
C PRO A 142 1.21 0.51 18.40
N SER A 143 2.23 -0.35 18.28
CA SER A 143 2.82 -0.70 16.98
C SER A 143 2.14 -1.91 16.33
N SER A 144 1.42 -2.74 17.08
CA SER A 144 0.66 -3.86 16.53
C SER A 144 -0.78 -3.45 16.18
N LEU A 145 -1.24 -3.87 15.01
CA LEU A 145 -2.60 -3.77 14.52
C LEU A 145 -3.24 -5.15 14.56
N ASN A 146 -4.43 -5.27 15.14
CA ASN A 146 -5.24 -6.49 15.07
C ASN A 146 -6.20 -6.38 13.89
N LEU A 147 -6.04 -7.28 12.92
CA LEU A 147 -6.87 -7.35 11.72
C LEU A 147 -8.13 -8.21 11.98
N GLY A 148 -8.55 -8.34 13.25
CA GLY A 148 -9.63 -9.20 13.70
C GLY A 148 -9.25 -10.68 13.61
N GLY A 149 -10.18 -11.52 13.15
CA GLY A 149 -9.94 -12.95 12.94
C GLY A 149 -8.89 -13.28 11.86
N ASN A 150 -8.40 -12.27 11.14
CA ASN A 150 -7.50 -12.45 9.99
C ASN A 150 -6.01 -12.24 10.33
N GLY A 151 -5.66 -12.06 11.61
CA GLY A 151 -4.27 -11.98 12.07
C GLY A 151 -3.84 -10.58 12.52
N THR A 152 -2.53 -10.34 12.50
CA THR A 152 -1.93 -9.09 12.97
C THR A 152 -1.06 -8.44 11.90
N ALA A 153 -0.95 -7.11 11.96
CA ALA A 153 0.05 -6.34 11.22
C ALA A 153 0.87 -5.47 12.18
N GLU A 154 2.04 -5.04 11.74
CA GLU A 154 2.88 -4.08 12.44
C GLU A 154 2.85 -2.74 11.71
N PHE A 155 2.68 -1.68 12.48
CA PHE A 155 2.76 -0.30 12.04
C PHE A 155 4.08 0.31 12.52
N SER A 156 4.82 0.89 11.59
CA SER A 156 6.09 1.56 11.84
C SER A 156 6.19 2.85 11.02
N LEU A 157 7.19 3.68 11.32
CA LEU A 157 7.50 4.85 10.51
C LEU A 157 8.75 4.56 9.67
N PRO A 158 8.72 4.76 8.35
CA PRO A 158 9.89 4.54 7.50
C PRO A 158 11.03 5.51 7.83
N THR A 159 10.70 6.71 8.32
CA THR A 159 11.66 7.69 8.83
C THR A 159 11.16 8.30 10.14
N SER A 160 12.08 8.54 11.07
CA SER A 160 11.78 9.24 12.34
C SER A 160 11.80 10.76 12.21
N THR A 161 12.28 11.30 11.09
CA THR A 161 12.40 12.74 10.85
C THR A 161 11.89 13.13 9.47
N LEU A 162 11.25 14.29 9.39
CA LEU A 162 10.71 14.86 8.15
C LEU A 162 10.99 16.36 8.09
N LEU A 163 11.73 16.82 7.08
CA LEU A 163 11.96 18.25 6.82
C LEU A 163 10.74 18.85 6.13
N LEU A 164 10.19 19.93 6.68
CA LEU A 164 8.98 20.55 6.17
C LEU A 164 9.31 21.62 5.11
N ALA A 165 8.73 21.45 3.93
CA ALA A 165 8.89 22.37 2.81
C ALA A 165 8.31 23.75 3.12
N PRO A 166 8.99 24.85 2.74
CA PRO A 166 8.45 26.21 2.90
C PRO A 166 7.23 26.43 1.99
N SER A 167 6.43 27.46 2.29
CA SER A 167 5.17 27.74 1.59
C SER A 167 5.30 27.92 0.07
N THR A 168 6.46 28.38 -0.42
CA THR A 168 6.74 28.55 -1.85
C THR A 168 7.13 27.27 -2.58
N SER A 169 7.38 26.16 -1.85
CA SER A 169 7.72 24.86 -2.43
C SER A 169 6.56 23.89 -2.23
N ASN A 170 6.01 23.35 -3.32
CA ASN A 170 4.86 22.43 -3.28
C ASN A 170 3.69 22.97 -2.41
N ASN A 171 3.42 24.28 -2.47
CA ASN A 171 2.43 24.96 -1.62
C ASN A 171 2.61 24.71 -0.11
N GLY A 172 3.85 24.56 0.36
CA GLY A 172 4.16 24.28 1.77
C GLY A 172 3.75 22.88 2.24
N THR A 173 3.44 21.97 1.31
CA THR A 173 2.88 20.65 1.64
C THR A 173 3.98 19.61 1.73
N THR A 174 4.04 18.92 2.88
CA THR A 174 4.95 17.79 3.14
C THR A 174 4.17 16.60 3.67
N SER A 175 4.19 15.47 2.95
CA SER A 175 3.41 14.28 3.29
C SER A 175 4.09 13.41 4.34
N ALA A 176 3.31 12.94 5.32
CA ALA A 176 3.72 11.94 6.29
C ALA A 176 3.17 10.56 5.89
N GLN A 177 3.97 9.52 6.08
CA GLN A 177 3.63 8.13 5.73
C GLN A 177 4.03 7.20 6.86
N GLY A 178 3.22 6.16 7.08
CA GLY A 178 3.54 5.00 7.89
C GLY A 178 3.77 3.78 7.01
N LEU A 179 4.46 2.78 7.54
CA LEU A 179 4.67 1.49 6.91
C LEU A 179 3.87 0.44 7.68
N VAL A 180 2.99 -0.26 6.97
CA VAL A 180 2.22 -1.39 7.51
C VAL A 180 2.83 -2.68 6.97
N THR A 181 3.31 -3.54 7.87
CA THR A 181 3.87 -4.85 7.58
C THR A 181 2.89 -5.92 8.04
N SER A 182 2.35 -6.70 7.12
CA SER A 182 1.48 -7.82 7.48
C SER A 182 2.30 -9.00 7.97
N SER A 183 1.93 -9.54 9.14
CA SER A 183 2.47 -10.81 9.62
C SER A 183 1.62 -12.02 9.19
N THR A 184 0.57 -11.78 8.39
CA THR A 184 -0.29 -12.83 7.85
C THR A 184 0.55 -13.81 7.05
N SER A 185 0.85 -14.92 7.71
CA SER A 185 1.61 -16.01 7.16
C SER A 185 0.74 -16.70 6.09
N SER A 186 1.32 -16.99 4.94
CA SER A 186 0.79 -17.98 3.99
C SER A 186 -0.50 -17.58 3.23
N GLU A 187 -0.38 -16.70 2.24
CA GLU A 187 -0.77 -17.17 0.91
C GLU A 187 0.52 -17.52 0.19
N SER A 188 0.78 -18.81 -0.03
CA SER A 188 1.77 -19.22 -1.04
C SER A 188 1.36 -18.51 -2.33
N PRO A 189 2.27 -17.80 -3.03
CA PRO A 189 1.92 -17.05 -4.23
C PRO A 189 1.15 -17.99 -5.17
N VAL A 190 -0.16 -17.80 -5.25
CA VAL A 190 -0.99 -18.60 -6.14
C VAL A 190 -0.58 -18.14 -7.54
N PRO A 191 -0.03 -19.04 -8.39
CA PRO A 191 0.44 -18.63 -9.69
C PRO A 191 -0.68 -17.94 -10.44
N GLU A 192 -0.40 -16.73 -10.94
CA GLU A 192 -1.40 -15.97 -11.68
C GLU A 192 -1.99 -16.83 -12.80
N PRO A 193 -3.27 -16.63 -13.18
CA PRO A 193 -3.90 -17.39 -14.26
C PRO A 193 -3.10 -17.36 -15.56
N SER A 194 -2.38 -16.25 -15.81
CA SER A 194 -1.42 -16.06 -16.90
C SER A 194 -0.25 -17.03 -16.82
N THR A 195 0.33 -17.25 -15.64
CA THR A 195 1.46 -18.15 -15.40
C THR A 195 1.04 -19.62 -15.58
N ILE A 196 -0.14 -19.98 -15.09
CA ILE A 196 -0.72 -21.32 -15.29
C ILE A 196 -1.02 -21.53 -16.79
N ALA A 197 -1.64 -20.56 -17.45
CA ALA A 197 -1.93 -20.61 -18.88
C ALA A 197 -0.64 -20.71 -19.72
N LEU A 198 0.40 -19.95 -19.39
CA LEU A 198 1.71 -20.00 -20.05
C LEU A 198 2.35 -21.38 -19.88
N PHE A 199 2.34 -21.94 -18.67
CA PHE A 199 2.89 -23.27 -18.42
C PHE A 199 2.11 -24.34 -19.21
N LEU A 200 0.78 -24.33 -19.14
CA LEU A 200 -0.07 -25.28 -19.84
C LEU A 200 0.02 -25.16 -21.37
N THR A 201 0.08 -23.95 -21.92
CA THR A 201 0.27 -23.73 -23.36
C THR A 201 1.66 -24.17 -23.82
N THR A 202 2.70 -23.96 -23.01
CA THR A 202 4.06 -24.39 -23.32
C THR A 202 4.17 -25.92 -23.32
N VAL A 203 3.67 -26.59 -22.27
CA VAL A 203 3.69 -28.06 -22.16
C VAL A 203 2.78 -28.68 -23.24
N GLY A 204 1.58 -28.14 -23.45
CA GLY A 204 0.66 -28.57 -24.48
C GLY A 204 1.23 -28.42 -25.89
N GLY A 205 1.88 -27.30 -26.19
CA GLY A 205 2.57 -27.05 -27.45
C GLY A 205 3.73 -28.01 -27.70
N LEU A 206 4.53 -28.31 -26.67
CA LEU A 206 5.60 -29.31 -26.74
C LEU A 206 5.06 -30.73 -26.97
N GLY A 207 3.97 -31.10 -26.30
CA GLY A 207 3.28 -32.38 -26.50
C GLY A 207 2.72 -32.53 -27.92
N LEU A 208 2.07 -31.50 -28.45
CA LEU A 208 1.54 -31.48 -29.81
C LEU A 208 2.66 -31.57 -30.85
N ARG A 209 3.77 -30.84 -30.64
CA ARG A 209 4.96 -30.90 -31.51
C ARG A 209 5.54 -32.31 -31.56
N ARG A 210 5.68 -32.97 -30.40
CA ARG A 210 6.15 -34.37 -30.35
C ARG A 210 5.20 -35.29 -31.11
N TYR A 211 3.90 -35.18 -30.88
CA TYR A 211 2.90 -35.99 -31.57
C TYR A 211 2.93 -35.84 -33.09
N VAL A 212 3.05 -34.61 -33.60
CA VAL A 212 3.16 -34.34 -35.05
C VAL A 212 4.46 -34.91 -35.61
N LEU A 213 5.58 -34.80 -34.90
CA LEU A 213 6.87 -35.35 -35.33
C LEU A 213 6.88 -36.89 -35.33
N SER A 214 6.24 -37.55 -34.37
CA SER A 214 6.09 -39.00 -34.32
C SER A 214 5.31 -39.54 -35.53
N ARG A 215 4.29 -38.81 -35.99
CA ARG A 215 3.51 -39.15 -37.20
C ARG A 215 4.25 -38.88 -38.50
N ARG A 216 5.31 -38.07 -38.48
CA ARG A 216 6.12 -37.72 -39.66
C ARG A 216 7.36 -38.59 -39.84
N ARG A 217 7.60 -39.62 -39.01
CA ARG A 217 8.64 -40.62 -39.31
C ARG A 217 8.14 -41.50 -40.47
N PRO A 218 8.68 -41.39 -41.69
CA PRO A 218 8.35 -42.35 -42.74
C PRO A 218 8.87 -43.72 -42.32
N ALA A 219 8.13 -44.77 -42.66
CA ALA A 219 8.63 -46.13 -42.60
C ALA A 219 9.92 -46.20 -43.43
N ARG A 220 11.07 -46.31 -42.76
CA ARG A 220 12.33 -46.66 -43.40
C ARG A 220 12.19 -48.12 -43.83
N ALA A 221 12.03 -48.32 -45.14
CA ALA A 221 12.30 -49.59 -45.81
C ALA A 221 13.80 -49.87 -45.81
#